data_AF-A0A955MAH1-F1
#
_entry.id   AF-A0A955MAH1-F1
#
_cell.length_a   1.000
_cell.length_b   1.000
_cell.length_c   1.000
_cell.angle_alpha   90.00
_cell.angle_beta   90.00
_cell.angle_gamma   90.00
#
_symmetry.space_group_name_H-M   'P 1'
#
loop_
_entity.id
_entity.type
_entity.pdbx_description
1 polymer ?
#
loop_
_entity_poly.entity_id
_entity_poly.type
_entity_poly.pdbx_seq_one_letter_code
_entity_poly.pdbx_strand_id
1 'polypeptide(L)' 'MQIASKYTANVVIEKDDVKVDGRSIMGILTLGAGSESTVRLTCDGEDAEALFAELEELLMRDNIDEEQQ' A
#
# COMPACT_ATOMS: atom_id res chain seq x y z
N MET A 1 4.32 10.39 2.77
CA MET A 1 5.39 9.44 2.39
C MET A 1 5.02 8.74 1.07
N GLN A 2 5.82 8.83 0.00
CA GLN A 2 5.55 8.14 -1.27
C GLN A 2 6.57 7.01 -1.47
N ILE A 3 6.09 5.76 -1.46
CA ILE A 3 6.95 4.56 -1.56
C ILE A 3 7.47 4.38 -2.99
N ALA A 4 6.73 4.89 -3.98
CA ALA A 4 7.16 4.90 -5.39
C ALA A 4 8.43 5.69 -5.71
N SER A 5 8.93 6.52 -4.79
CA SER A 5 10.23 7.18 -5.00
C SER A 5 11.40 6.26 -4.69
N LYS A 6 11.18 5.14 -3.98
CA LYS A 6 12.22 4.17 -3.63
C LYS A 6 12.27 2.96 -4.56
N TYR A 7 11.15 2.65 -5.23
CA TYR A 7 10.99 1.43 -6.01
C TYR A 7 10.53 1.75 -7.44
N THR A 8 11.01 0.96 -8.40
CA THR A 8 10.56 0.99 -9.80
C THR A 8 9.35 0.10 -10.04
N ALA A 9 9.12 -0.88 -9.16
CA ALA A 9 7.98 -1.76 -9.20
C ALA A 9 6.67 -0.99 -9.02
N ASN A 10 5.64 -1.47 -9.71
CA ASN A 10 4.28 -1.00 -9.55
C ASN A 10 3.58 -1.83 -8.49
N VAL A 11 2.69 -1.19 -7.74
CA VAL A 11 1.78 -1.87 -6.83
C VAL A 11 0.35 -1.42 -7.07
N VAL A 12 -0.55 -2.39 -7.11
CA VAL A 12 -2.00 -2.20 -7.18
C VAL A 12 -2.62 -2.82 -5.95
N ILE A 13 -3.56 -2.09 -5.35
CA ILE A 13 -4.33 -2.54 -4.20
C ILE A 13 -5.77 -2.68 -4.63
N GLU A 14 -6.32 -3.85 -4.39
CA GLU A 14 -7.69 -4.20 -4.72
C GLU A 14 -8.45 -4.52 -3.44
N LYS A 15 -9.55 -3.82 -3.21
CA LYS A 15 -10.52 -4.14 -2.16
C LYS A 15 -11.87 -4.28 -2.81
N ASP A 16 -12.54 -5.41 -2.60
CA ASP A 16 -13.78 -5.75 -3.28
C ASP A 16 -13.57 -5.73 -4.81
N ASP A 17 -14.10 -4.72 -5.51
CA ASP A 17 -13.92 -4.50 -6.96
C ASP A 17 -13.18 -3.18 -7.28
N VAL A 18 -12.68 -2.48 -6.25
CA VAL A 18 -12.01 -1.19 -6.40
C VAL A 18 -10.51 -1.39 -6.42
N LYS A 19 -9.88 -1.02 -7.55
CA LYS A 19 -8.43 -1.02 -7.74
C LYS A 19 -7.89 0.39 -7.64
N VAL A 20 -6.91 0.58 -6.77
CA VAL A 20 -6.18 1.85 -6.66
C VAL A 20 -4.68 1.59 -6.76
N ASP A 21 -3.96 2.64 -7.12
CA ASP A 21 -2.51 2.62 -7.15
C ASP A 21 -1.95 2.66 -5.71
N GLY A 22 -1.22 1.62 -5.33
CA GLY A 22 -0.66 1.44 -3.99
C GLY A 22 0.62 2.23 -3.72
N ARG A 23 1.10 3.01 -4.69
CA ARG A 23 2.37 3.75 -4.60
C ARG A 23 2.34 4.88 -3.57
N SER A 24 1.15 5.27 -3.13
CA SER A 24 0.93 6.23 -2.05
C SER A 24 0.24 5.56 -0.87
N ILE A 25 0.82 5.69 0.32
CA ILE A 25 0.24 5.15 1.55
C ILE A 25 -1.17 5.69 1.81
N MET A 26 -1.41 6.96 1.43
CA MET A 26 -2.73 7.58 1.49
C MET A 26 -3.76 6.82 0.65
N GLY A 27 -3.38 6.25 -0.50
CA GLY A 27 -4.29 5.44 -1.32
C GLY A 27 -4.75 4.17 -0.61
N ILE A 28 -3.89 3.60 0.23
CA ILE A 28 -4.19 2.39 1.01
C ILE A 28 -5.12 2.71 2.18
N LEU A 29 -4.85 3.81 2.88
CA LEU A 29 -5.68 4.29 3.99
C LEU A 29 -7.06 4.79 3.50
N THR A 30 -7.10 5.51 2.38
CA THR A 30 -8.34 6.07 1.78
C THR A 30 -9.33 4.99 1.35
N LEU A 31 -8.85 3.78 1.05
CA LEU A 31 -9.69 2.61 0.79
C LEU A 31 -10.54 2.18 2.00
N GLY A 32 -10.38 2.82 3.16
CA GLY A 32 -11.15 2.53 4.36
C GLY A 32 -10.82 1.15 4.90
N ALA A 33 -9.57 0.71 4.73
CA ALA A 33 -9.05 -0.51 5.30
C ALA A 33 -8.91 -0.37 6.83
N GLY A 34 -10.04 -0.24 7.53
CA GLY A 34 -10.08 -0.38 8.98
C GLY A 34 -9.70 -1.81 9.37
N SER A 35 -9.44 -2.04 10.67
CA SER A 35 -8.84 -3.25 11.27
C SER A 35 -9.49 -4.61 10.94
N GLU A 36 -10.56 -4.66 10.14
CA GLU A 36 -11.22 -5.88 9.66
C GLU A 36 -11.34 -5.97 8.13
N SER A 37 -10.60 -5.16 7.38
CA SER A 37 -10.65 -5.18 5.91
C SER A 37 -9.58 -6.11 5.33
N THR A 38 -9.99 -6.99 4.41
CA THR A 38 -9.05 -7.75 3.57
C THR A 38 -8.83 -7.00 2.26
N VAL A 39 -7.57 -6.78 1.90
CA VAL A 39 -7.17 -6.20 0.61
C VAL A 39 -6.23 -7.15 -0.11
N ARG A 40 -6.21 -7.08 -1.44
CA ARG A 40 -5.28 -7.81 -2.30
C ARG A 40 -4.23 -6.84 -2.83
N LEU A 41 -2.96 -7.12 -2.52
CA LEU A 41 -1.82 -6.41 -3.07
C LEU A 41 -1.27 -7.17 -4.27
N THR A 42 -1.02 -6.47 -5.37
CA THR A 42 -0.35 -7.00 -6.56
C THR A 42 0.85 -6.13 -6.87
N CYS A 43 2.05 -6.69 -6.72
CA CYS A 43 3.31 -6.01 -7.05
C CYS A 43 3.91 -6.61 -8.33
N ASP A 44 4.40 -5.76 -9.22
CA ASP A 44 5.03 -6.16 -10.49
C ASP A 44 6.27 -5.30 -10.78
N GLY A 45 7.40 -5.95 -11.07
CA GLY A 45 8.70 -5.30 -11.30
C GLY A 45 9.87 -6.08 -10.70
N GLU A 46 11.11 -5.64 -10.99
CA GLU A 46 12.34 -6.27 -10.49
C GLU A 46 12.46 -6.23 -8.96
N ASP A 47 11.88 -5.21 -8.34
CA ASP A 47 11.91 -4.92 -6.91
C ASP A 47 10.53 -5.16 -6.24
N ALA A 48 9.64 -5.89 -6.90
CA ALA A 48 8.28 -6.17 -6.42
C ALA A 48 8.24 -6.88 -5.07
N GLU A 49 9.16 -7.81 -4.82
CA GLU A 49 9.22 -8.57 -3.57
C GLU A 49 9.64 -7.68 -2.39
N ALA A 50 10.65 -6.83 -2.58
CA ALA A 50 11.09 -5.87 -1.58
C ALA A 50 10.00 -4.81 -1.28
N LEU A 51 9.34 -4.32 -2.34
CA LEU A 51 8.22 -3.39 -2.23
C LEU A 51 7.05 -4.02 -1.44
N PHE A 52 6.71 -5.28 -1.72
CA PHE A 52 5.65 -5.99 -1.01
C PHE A 52 5.96 -6.13 0.48
N ALA A 53 7.19 -6.53 0.84
CA ALA A 53 7.60 -6.69 2.23
C ALA A 53 7.55 -5.36 3.02
N GLU A 54 8.04 -4.26 2.44
CA GLU A 54 7.96 -2.93 3.10
C GLU A 54 6.52 -2.47 3.26
N LEU A 55 5.65 -2.72 2.26
CA LEU A 55 4.23 -2.40 2.34
C LEU A 55 3.50 -3.24 3.39
N GLU A 56 3.77 -4.54 3.45
CA GLU A 56 3.19 -5.44 4.45
C GLU A 56 3.57 -4.99 5.87
N GLU A 57 4.85 -4.71 6.11
CA GLU A 57 5.32 -4.22 7.41
C GLU A 57 4.65 -2.89 7.78
N LEU A 58 4.51 -1.98 6.82
CA LEU A 58 3.91 -0.68 7.06
C LEU A 58 2.40 -0.79 7.35
N LEU A 59 1.68 -1.68 6.66
CA LEU A 59 0.26 -1.94 6.91
C LEU A 59 -0.03 -2.70 8.20
N MET A 60 0.90 -3.56 8.63
CA MET A 60 0.81 -4.26 9.92
C MET A 60 1.17 -3.36 11.12
N ARG A 61 1.82 -2.22 10.89
CA ARG A 61 2.06 -1.24 11.95
C ARG A 61 0.76 -0.45 12.17
N ASP A 62 0.10 -0.68 13.31
CA ASP A 62 -1.14 -0.02 13.77
C ASP A 62 -1.09 1.52 13.89
N ASN A 63 0.03 2.15 13.54
CA ASN A 63 0.27 3.59 13.70
C ASN A 63 0.74 4.20 12.38
N ILE A 64 -0.08 4.07 11.33
CA ILE A 64 0.11 4.90 10.13
C ILE A 64 -0.35 6.31 10.51
N ASP A 65 0.56 7.05 11.13
CA ASP A 65 0.35 8.45 11.48
C ASP A 65 0.03 9.21 10.18
N GLU A 66 -1.22 9.63 10.05
CA GLU A 66 -1.64 10.60 9.06
C GLU A 66 -0.87 11.89 9.34
N GLU A 67 0.20 12.17 8.58
CA GLU A 67 0.71 13.54 8.46
C GLU A 67 -0.39 14.38 7.82
N GLN A 68 -1.25 14.93 8.68
CA GLN A 68 -2.11 16.07 8.39
C GLN A 68 -1.20 17.27 8.15
N GLN A 69 -1.14 17.77 6.91
CA GLN A 69 -0.65 19.11 6.62
C GLN A 69 -1.72 19.92 5.90
#